data_AF-A0A821RBE4-F1
#
_entry.id   AF-A0A821RBE4-F1
#
_cell.length_a   1.000
_cell.length_b   1.000
_cell.length_c   1.000
_cell.angle_alpha   90.00
_cell.angle_beta   90.00
_cell.angle_gamma   90.00
#
_symmetry.space_group_name_H-M   'P 1'
#
loop_
_entity.id
_entity.type
_entity.pdbx_description
1 polymer ?
#
loop_
_entity_poly.entity_id
_entity_poly.type
_entity_poly.pdbx_seq_one_letter_code
_entity_poly.pdbx_strand_id
1 'polypeptide(L)' 'NQKYRELHEEFHDVGLMTGDVTLNPSASCLIMTTEILRSMLYRGSEITREVAWVIFDEIHYLRDKERGVIWEETII' A
#
# COMPACT_ATOMS: atom_id res chain seq x y z
N ASN A 1 10.67 -4.85 -0.34
CA ASN A 1 10.87 -5.92 0.66
C ASN A 1 11.66 -5.51 1.90
N GLN A 2 12.55 -4.51 1.84
CA GLN A 2 13.29 -4.04 3.02
C GLN A 2 12.36 -3.52 4.13
N LYS A 3 11.44 -2.61 3.79
CA LYS A 3 10.43 -2.04 4.71
C LYS A 3 9.57 -3.09 5.42
N TYR A 4 9.23 -4.18 4.73
CA TYR A 4 8.50 -5.31 5.32
C TYR A 4 9.29 -6.01 6.41
N ARG A 5 10.60 -6.25 6.21
CA ARG A 5 11.41 -6.90 7.24
C ARG A 5 11.58 -6.01 8.46
N GLU A 6 11.87 -4.73 8.25
CA GLU A 6 12.05 -3.76 9.32
C GLU A 6 10.77 -3.65 10.18
N LEU A 7 9.61 -3.47 9.55
CA LEU A 7 8.34 -3.36 10.26
C LEU A 7 7.88 -4.70 10.87
N HIS A 8 8.16 -5.83 10.22
CA HIS A 8 7.82 -7.14 10.77
C HIS A 8 8.70 -7.51 11.98
N GLU A 9 9.95 -7.06 12.03
CA GLU A 9 10.80 -7.21 13.21
C GLU A 9 10.29 -6.40 14.41
N GLU A 10 9.70 -5.23 14.16
CA GLU A 10 9.21 -4.33 15.21
C GLU A 10 7.77 -4.65 15.67
N PHE A 11 6.85 -4.89 14.73
CA PHE A 11 5.41 -5.01 15.02
C PHE A 11 4.87 -6.44 14.91
N HIS A 12 5.58 -7.34 14.24
CA HIS A 12 5.22 -8.74 13.95
C HIS A 12 3.93 -8.97 13.15
N ASP A 13 2.88 -8.16 13.34
CA ASP A 13 1.63 -8.22 12.59
C ASP A 13 1.67 -7.32 11.35
N VAL A 14 2.53 -7.71 10.40
CA VAL A 14 2.74 -6.97 9.14
C VAL A 14 2.51 -7.88 7.95
N GLY A 15 1.76 -7.39 6.97
CA GLY A 15 1.51 -8.02 5.68
C GLY A 15 2.21 -7.28 4.54
N LEU A 16 2.38 -7.96 3.42
CA LEU A 16 2.95 -7.42 2.20
C LEU A 16 2.07 -7.79 1.01
N MET A 17 1.65 -6.79 0.23
CA MET A 17 0.89 -6.99 -1.00
C MET A 17 1.54 -6.24 -2.15
N THR A 18 2.19 -6.97 -3.05
CA THR A 18 2.73 -6.43 -4.31
C THR A 18 2.13 -7.18 -5.49
N GLY A 19 2.43 -6.74 -6.72
CA GLY A 19 2.02 -7.48 -7.92
C GLY A 19 2.60 -8.89 -8.03
N ASP A 20 3.71 -9.16 -7.34
CA ASP A 20 4.44 -10.43 -7.41
C ASP A 20 4.14 -11.35 -6.22
N VAL A 21 3.95 -10.78 -5.03
CA VAL A 21 3.90 -11.52 -3.77
C VAL A 21 2.81 -10.96 -2.86
N THR A 22 2.06 -11.86 -2.22
CA THR A 22 1.11 -11.55 -1.15
C THR A 22 1.44 -12.37 0.09
N LEU A 23 1.70 -11.71 1.21
CA LEU A 23 2.01 -12.30 2.52
C LEU A 23 1.11 -11.69 3.59
N ASN A 24 0.53 -12.53 4.45
CA ASN A 24 -0.32 -12.15 5.57
C ASN A 24 -1.28 -10.96 5.27
N PRO A 25 -2.20 -11.10 4.29
CA PRO A 25 -3.10 -10.01 3.90
C PRO A 25 -4.14 -9.65 4.98
N SER A 26 -4.27 -10.48 6.01
CA SER A 26 -5.11 -10.24 7.19
C SER A 26 -4.40 -9.47 8.30
N ALA A 27 -3.14 -9.04 8.09
CA ALA A 27 -2.38 -8.28 9.08
C ALA A 27 -3.01 -6.91 9.33
N SER A 28 -2.86 -6.40 10.56
CA SER A 28 -3.32 -5.05 10.92
C SER A 28 -2.52 -3.96 10.20
N CYS A 29 -1.24 -4.21 9.91
CA CYS A 29 -0.39 -3.33 9.12
C CYS A 29 -0.11 -3.94 7.75
N LEU A 30 -0.57 -3.29 6.68
CA LEU A 30 -0.32 -3.76 5.31
C LEU A 30 0.63 -2.83 4.58
N ILE A 31 1.74 -3.40 4.10
CA ILE A 31 2.63 -2.73 3.16
C ILE A 31 2.21 -3.13 1.76
N MET A 32 1.91 -2.15 0.91
CA MET A 32 1.52 -2.41 -0.46
C MET A 32 2.10 -1.40 -1.43
N THR A 33 2.13 -1.74 -2.72
CA THR A 33 2.45 -0.74 -3.75
C THR A 33 1.22 0.11 -4.06
N THR A 34 1.45 1.32 -4.57
CA THR A 34 0.39 2.26 -4.93
C THR A 34 -0.58 1.65 -5.96
N GLU A 35 -0.09 0.81 -6.88
CA GLU A 35 -0.90 0.13 -7.87
C GLU A 35 -1.88 -0.90 -7.26
N ILE A 36 -1.46 -1.60 -6.20
CA ILE A 36 -2.32 -2.53 -5.46
C ILE A 36 -3.38 -1.75 -4.68
N LEU A 37 -2.99 -0.68 -3.98
CA LEU A 37 -3.91 0.19 -3.25
C LEU A 37 -5.00 0.75 -4.19
N ARG A 38 -4.59 1.33 -5.32
CA ARG A 38 -5.48 1.81 -6.38
C ARG A 38 -6.46 0.71 -6.83
N SER A 39 -5.95 -0.48 -7.10
CA SER A 39 -6.79 -1.62 -7.53
C SER A 39 -7.83 -2.02 -6.47
N MET A 40 -7.47 -1.95 -5.19
CA MET A 40 -8.40 -2.26 -4.08
C MET A 40 -9.47 -1.19 -3.91
N LEU A 41 -9.11 0.08 -4.07
CA LEU A 41 -10.05 1.20 -4.06
C LEU A 41 -11.07 1.08 -5.20
N TYR A 42 -10.62 0.79 -6.43
CA TYR A 42 -11.52 0.59 -7.57
C TYR A 42 -12.46 -0.60 -7.43
N ARG A 43 -12.00 -1.69 -6.78
CA ARG A 43 -12.83 -2.88 -6.55
C ARG A 43 -13.79 -2.73 -5.37
N GLY A 44 -13.69 -1.66 -4.59
CA GLY A 44 -14.48 -1.47 -3.37
C GLY A 44 -14.22 -2.55 -2.33
N SER A 45 -12.96 -3.01 -2.20
CA SER A 45 -12.58 -4.06 -1.25
C SER A 45 -13.01 -3.70 0.17
N GLU A 46 -13.52 -4.65 0.95
CA GLU A 46 -13.88 -4.42 2.36
C GLU A 46 -12.69 -3.93 3.19
N ILE A 47 -11.47 -4.31 2.80
CA ILE A 47 -10.23 -3.85 3.45
C ILE A 47 -10.13 -2.32 3.40
N THR A 48 -10.53 -1.65 2.31
CA THR A 48 -10.46 -0.17 2.25
C THR A 48 -11.46 0.52 3.18
N ARG A 49 -12.48 -0.19 3.67
CA ARG A 49 -13.41 0.34 4.70
C ARG A 49 -12.83 0.25 6.11
N GLU A 50 -11.90 -0.66 6.34
CA GLU A 50 -11.25 -0.88 7.64
C GLU A 50 -9.95 -0.08 7.79
N VAL A 51 -9.41 0.44 6.69
CA VAL A 51 -8.20 1.29 6.69
C VAL A 51 -8.51 2.67 7.25
N ALA A 52 -8.03 2.95 8.46
CA ALA A 52 -8.13 4.26 9.10
C ALA A 52 -7.03 5.25 8.65
N TRP A 53 -5.85 4.74 8.29
CA TRP A 53 -4.69 5.55 7.97
C TRP A 53 -3.94 4.96 6.77
N VAL A 54 -3.54 5.82 5.85
CA VAL A 54 -2.68 5.46 4.71
C VAL A 54 -1.41 6.30 4.80
N ILE A 55 -0.25 5.63 4.84
CA ILE A 55 1.05 6.29 4.82
C ILE A 55 1.63 6.15 3.42
N PHE A 56 1.81 7.29 2.78
CA PHE A 56 2.41 7.40 1.47
C PHE A 56 3.92 7.66 1.60
N ASP A 57 4.73 6.77 1.03
CA ASP A 57 6.20 6.90 1.02
C ASP A 57 6.70 7.57 -0.27
N GLU A 58 7.76 8.36 -0.19
CA GLU A 58 8.35 9.01 -1.37
C GLU A 58 7.38 9.86 -2.22
N ILE A 59 6.54 10.65 -1.54
CA ILE A 59 5.51 11.51 -2.15
C ILE A 59 6.03 12.46 -3.24
N HIS A 60 7.34 12.71 -3.30
CA HIS A 60 7.97 13.52 -4.33
C HIS A 60 7.80 12.94 -5.75
N TYR A 61 7.51 11.63 -5.88
CA TYR A 61 7.14 10.99 -7.13
C TYR A 61 5.82 11.49 -7.74
N LEU A 62 5.01 12.25 -7.00
CA LEU A 62 3.83 12.93 -7.57
C LEU A 62 4.19 13.84 -8.75
N ARG A 63 5.43 14.35 -8.82
CA ARG A 63 5.92 15.21 -9.90
C ARG A 63 6.41 14.42 -11.12
N ASP A 64 6.45 13.09 -11.04
CA ASP A 64 6.86 12.23 -12.14
C ASP A 64 5.77 12.22 -13.22
N LYS A 65 6.15 12.48 -14.47
CA LYS A 65 5.18 12.61 -15.58
C LYS A 65 4.52 11.29 -15.96
N GLU A 66 5.16 10.15 -15.71
CA GLU A 66 4.63 8.83 -16.07
C GLU A 66 3.92 8.17 -14.89
N ARG A 67 4.46 8.33 -13.68
CA ARG A 67 3.95 7.64 -12.48
C ARG A 67 3.11 8.53 -11.57
N GLY A 68 3.19 9.85 -11.70
CA GLY A 68 2.45 10.81 -10.86
C GLY A 68 0.93 10.69 -10.99
N VAL A 69 0.43 10.25 -12.15
CA VAL A 69 -1.02 10.04 -12.35
C VAL A 69 -1.60 8.96 -11.42
N ILE A 70 -0.85 7.90 -11.14
CA ILE A 70 -1.28 6.82 -10.24
C ILE A 70 -1.40 7.34 -8.81
N TRP A 71 -0.46 8.21 -8.42
CA TRP A 71 -0.45 8.86 -7.12
C TRP A 71 -1.66 9.80 -6.94
N GLU A 72 -1.92 10.64 -7.93
CA GLU A 72 -3.06 11.57 -7.91
C GLU A 72 -4.40 10.81 -7.84
N GLU A 73 -4.58 9.78 -8.66
CA GLU A 73 -5.80 8.95 -8.67
C GLU A 73 -6.01 8.14 -7.39
N THR A 74 -4.96 7.85 -6.62
CA THR A 74 -5.09 7.07 -5.38
C THR A 74 -5.41 7.96 -4.16
N ILE A 75 -5.05 9.25 -4.23
CA ILE A 75 -5.29 10.22 -3.16
C ILE A 75 -6.71 10.81 -3.25
N ILE A 76 -7.26 10.94 -4.46
CA ILE A 76 -8.59 11.48 -4.74
C ILE A 76 -9.67 10.42 -4.49
#